data_AF-A0A3D0ZZW8-F1
#
_entry.id   AF-A0A3D0ZZW8-F1
#
_cell.length_a   1.000
_cell.length_b   1.000
_cell.length_c   1.000
_cell.angle_alpha   90.00
_cell.angle_beta   90.00
_cell.angle_gamma   90.00
#
_symmetry.space_group_name_H-M   'P 1'
#
loop_
_entity.id
_entity.type
_entity.pdbx_description
1 polymer ?
#
loop_
_entity_poly.entity_id
_entity_poly.type
_entity_poly.pdbx_seq_one_letter_code
_entity_poly.pdbx_strand_id
1 'polypeptide(L)'
;ITQELFRASGFVEFGPEEMDEGLVFINLKQAQNFLGMQNKLHQVAIRFVNPEDAKNRELAIFSKLTDESNEALGWLDLQPGIGSIIEMTGFATAIVGVVLILLTSLGVINSMFMSIYERIYEFGVAKAIGTTPKQIFQLVLFEALFLAILSCIAGVIIGYLATDYFSTSGIPMGRMEMSGIVFDGNMSTKVEAYQFILFPFYVTTLTVLAAVYPATFAAKIIPTQALQRAL
;
A
#
# COMPACT_ATOMS: atom_id res chain seq x y z
N ILE A 1 -20.26 45.61 -12.38
CA ILE A 1 -20.82 44.37 -12.96
C ILE A 1 -20.75 44.53 -14.47
N THR A 2 -19.68 44.01 -15.07
CA THR A 2 -19.52 43.99 -16.53
C THR A 2 -20.42 42.88 -17.10
N GLN A 3 -21.10 43.15 -18.22
CA GLN A 3 -21.92 42.18 -18.94
C GLN A 3 -21.43 42.13 -20.38
N GLU A 4 -21.22 40.92 -20.89
CA GLU A 4 -20.76 40.68 -22.26
C GLU A 4 -21.48 39.44 -22.81
N LEU A 5 -21.78 39.47 -24.11
CA LEU A 5 -22.47 38.38 -24.80
C LEU A 5 -21.43 37.43 -25.41
N PHE A 6 -21.55 36.14 -25.07
CA PHE A 6 -20.72 35.08 -25.64
C PHE A 6 -21.55 34.17 -26.54
N ARG A 7 -20.95 33.68 -27.62
CA ARG A 7 -21.56 32.64 -28.46
C ARG A 7 -21.12 31.28 -27.94
N ALA A 8 -22.08 30.43 -27.56
CA ALA A 8 -21.81 29.04 -27.20
C ALA A 8 -21.26 28.28 -28.41
N SER A 9 -20.07 27.67 -28.26
CA SER A 9 -19.40 26.89 -29.29
C SER A 9 -19.56 25.38 -29.12
N GLY A 10 -19.81 24.91 -27.89
CA GLY A 10 -19.98 23.49 -27.56
C GLY A 10 -20.20 23.28 -26.07
N PHE A 11 -20.40 22.00 -25.70
CA PHE A 11 -20.57 21.55 -24.33
C PHE A 11 -19.44 20.57 -23.98
N VAL A 12 -19.02 20.58 -22.72
CA VAL A 12 -18.01 19.66 -22.18
C VAL A 12 -18.62 19.05 -20.93
N GLU A 13 -18.55 17.72 -20.83
CA GLU A 13 -18.96 16.98 -19.64
C GLU A 13 -17.68 16.49 -18.93
N PHE A 14 -17.51 16.93 -17.70
CA PHE A 14 -16.43 16.52 -16.80
C PHE A 14 -16.83 15.30 -15.98
N GLY A 15 -18.14 15.09 -15.76
CA GLY A 15 -18.70 14.03 -14.94
C GLY A 15 -19.31 14.57 -13.63
N PRO A 16 -18.57 15.35 -12.81
CA PRO A 16 -19.10 15.94 -11.59
C PRO A 16 -20.15 17.01 -11.89
N GLU A 17 -21.34 16.85 -11.32
CA GLU A 17 -22.46 17.77 -11.54
C GLU A 17 -22.10 19.20 -11.12
N GLU A 18 -21.37 19.35 -10.00
CA GLU A 18 -20.85 20.65 -9.54
C GLU A 18 -19.94 21.34 -10.58
N MET A 19 -19.14 20.58 -11.33
CA MET A 19 -18.25 21.13 -12.36
C MET A 19 -19.03 21.44 -13.64
N ASP A 20 -19.95 20.56 -14.03
CA ASP A 20 -20.73 20.69 -15.27
C ASP A 20 -21.74 21.85 -15.18
N GLU A 21 -22.33 22.09 -14.01
CA GLU A 21 -23.25 23.23 -13.79
C GLU A 21 -22.52 24.54 -13.47
N GLY A 22 -21.32 24.47 -12.88
CA GLY A 22 -20.62 25.63 -12.31
C GLY A 22 -19.54 26.25 -13.18
N LEU A 23 -19.04 25.56 -14.23
CA LEU A 23 -17.89 26.00 -15.01
C LEU A 23 -18.23 26.38 -16.44
N VAL A 24 -17.67 27.50 -16.89
CA VAL A 24 -17.75 27.96 -18.28
C VAL A 24 -16.36 28.31 -18.78
N PHE A 25 -16.01 27.80 -19.95
CA PHE A 25 -14.74 28.09 -20.61
C PHE A 25 -14.93 29.18 -21.65
N ILE A 26 -14.12 30.23 -21.56
CA ILE A 26 -14.06 31.33 -22.52
C ILE A 26 -12.63 31.56 -22.97
N ASN A 27 -12.43 32.28 -24.08
CA ASN A 27 -11.09 32.60 -24.55
C ASN A 27 -10.36 33.50 -23.53
N LEU A 28 -9.10 33.20 -23.24
CA LEU A 28 -8.30 33.94 -22.26
C LEU A 28 -8.27 35.45 -22.53
N LYS A 29 -8.10 35.85 -23.79
CA LYS A 29 -8.02 37.28 -24.16
C LYS A 29 -9.35 38.01 -23.89
N GLN A 30 -10.47 37.33 -24.10
CA GLN A 30 -11.80 37.86 -23.80
C GLN A 30 -12.03 37.93 -22.29
N ALA A 31 -11.66 36.89 -21.55
CA ALA A 31 -11.73 36.89 -20.08
C ALA A 31 -10.93 38.05 -19.46
N GLN A 32 -9.71 38.28 -19.93
CA GLN A 32 -8.85 39.36 -19.43
C GLN A 32 -9.42 40.75 -19.70
N ASN A 33 -10.04 40.96 -20.87
CA ASN A 33 -10.72 42.21 -21.19
C ASN A 33 -11.98 42.39 -20.35
N PHE A 34 -12.80 41.34 -20.25
CA PHE A 34 -14.07 41.32 -19.51
C PHE A 34 -13.89 41.56 -18.01
N LEU A 35 -12.86 40.94 -17.41
CA LEU A 35 -12.51 41.06 -15.99
C LEU A 35 -11.61 42.27 -15.69
N GLY A 36 -11.23 43.07 -16.70
CA GLY A 36 -10.37 44.24 -16.52
C GLY A 36 -8.95 43.92 -16.06
N MET A 37 -8.45 42.70 -16.35
CA MET A 37 -7.17 42.21 -15.85
C MET A 37 -5.94 42.71 -16.62
N GLN A 38 -6.12 43.42 -17.74
CA GLN A 38 -5.04 44.09 -18.50
C GLN A 38 -3.77 43.21 -18.66
N ASN A 39 -3.97 41.98 -19.14
CA ASN A 39 -2.92 40.98 -19.39
C ASN A 39 -2.34 40.26 -18.14
N LYS A 40 -2.95 40.41 -16.96
CA LYS A 40 -2.64 39.61 -15.77
C LYS A 40 -3.33 38.23 -15.81
N LEU A 41 -2.83 37.31 -15.00
CA LEU A 41 -3.36 35.96 -14.82
C LEU A 41 -3.56 35.71 -13.33
N HIS A 42 -4.59 34.94 -12.98
CA HIS A 42 -4.83 34.50 -11.60
C HIS A 42 -4.03 33.23 -11.27
N GLN A 43 -3.96 32.29 -12.22
CA GLN A 43 -3.33 30.99 -12.00
C GLN A 43 -2.72 30.46 -13.30
N VAL A 44 -1.59 29.76 -13.18
CA VAL A 44 -0.95 29.01 -14.26
C VAL A 44 -0.86 27.55 -13.82
N ALA A 45 -1.53 26.66 -14.56
CA ALA A 45 -1.46 25.23 -14.30
C ALA A 45 -0.28 24.61 -15.07
N ILE A 46 0.63 23.96 -14.35
CA ILE A 46 1.77 23.25 -14.92
C ILE A 46 1.56 21.75 -14.71
N ARG A 47 1.58 20.98 -15.79
CA ARG A 47 1.46 19.52 -15.74
C ARG A 47 2.84 18.88 -15.82
N PHE A 48 3.22 18.16 -14.76
CA PHE A 48 4.44 17.37 -14.72
C PHE A 48 4.30 16.11 -15.59
N VAL A 49 5.43 15.64 -16.14
CA VAL A 49 5.47 14.36 -16.87
C VAL A 49 5.33 13.19 -15.90
N ASN A 50 6.00 13.25 -14.76
CA ASN A 50 5.83 12.31 -13.67
C ASN A 50 4.87 12.91 -12.60
N PRO A 51 3.72 12.27 -12.31
CA PRO A 51 2.79 12.76 -11.30
C PRO A 51 3.38 12.88 -9.88
N GLU A 52 4.39 12.08 -9.54
CA GLU A 52 5.02 12.11 -8.21
C GLU A 52 5.83 13.38 -7.98
N ASP A 53 6.39 13.98 -9.03
CA ASP A 53 7.11 15.25 -8.94
C ASP A 53 6.20 16.39 -8.46
N ALA A 54 4.92 16.34 -8.84
CA ALA A 54 3.94 17.34 -8.45
C ALA A 54 3.60 17.32 -6.95
N LYS A 55 3.99 16.25 -6.24
CA LYS A 55 3.85 16.13 -4.78
C LYS A 55 5.12 16.56 -4.05
N ASN A 56 6.26 16.62 -4.73
CA ASN A 56 7.56 16.90 -4.12
C ASN A 56 7.84 18.41 -4.07
N ARG A 57 7.53 19.04 -2.94
CA ARG A 57 7.79 20.48 -2.70
C ARG A 57 9.27 20.86 -2.69
N GLU A 58 10.18 19.90 -2.56
CA GLU A 58 11.64 20.18 -2.53
C GLU A 58 12.21 20.46 -3.93
N LEU A 59 11.43 20.22 -4.98
CA LEU A 59 11.88 20.51 -6.34
C LEU A 59 12.15 22.00 -6.52
N ALA A 60 13.28 22.30 -7.16
CA ALA A 60 13.73 23.67 -7.41
C ALA A 60 12.73 24.52 -8.23
N ILE A 61 11.75 23.91 -8.89
CA ILE A 61 10.69 24.63 -9.60
C ILE A 61 9.78 25.40 -8.65
N PHE A 62 9.44 24.83 -7.49
CA PHE A 62 8.55 25.48 -6.51
C PHE A 62 9.26 26.67 -5.87
N SER A 63 10.53 26.52 -5.49
CA SER A 63 11.31 27.61 -4.90
C SER A 63 11.69 28.70 -5.91
N LYS A 64 11.87 28.39 -7.19
CA LYS A 64 12.16 29.39 -8.24
C LYS A 64 10.94 30.19 -8.68
N LEU A 65 9.75 29.59 -8.61
CA LEU A 65 8.50 30.23 -9.06
C LEU A 65 7.75 30.93 -7.93
N THR A 66 8.10 30.63 -6.67
CA THR A 66 7.56 31.32 -5.50
C THR A 66 8.37 32.59 -5.25
N ASP A 67 7.69 33.73 -5.23
CA ASP A 67 8.25 35.07 -4.97
C ASP A 67 7.23 35.91 -4.18
N GLU A 68 7.53 37.15 -3.82
CA GLU A 68 6.61 38.02 -3.04
C GLU A 68 5.22 38.22 -3.69
N SER A 69 5.11 37.99 -5.00
CA SER A 69 3.87 38.18 -5.77
C SER A 69 3.23 36.88 -6.28
N ASN A 70 3.92 35.74 -6.23
CA ASN A 70 3.48 34.48 -6.80
C ASN A 70 3.74 33.32 -5.84
N GLU A 71 2.80 32.39 -5.76
CA GLU A 71 2.95 31.18 -4.95
C GLU A 71 2.85 29.95 -5.86
N ALA A 72 3.88 29.09 -5.83
CA ALA A 72 3.86 27.83 -6.54
C ALA A 72 3.41 26.72 -5.59
N LEU A 73 2.17 26.26 -5.77
CA LEU A 73 1.57 25.21 -4.95
C LEU A 73 1.44 23.89 -5.71
N GLY A 74 1.67 22.78 -5.02
CA GLY A 74 1.35 21.46 -5.53
C GLY A 74 -0.16 21.23 -5.60
N TRP A 75 -0.61 20.31 -6.44
CA TRP A 75 -2.04 20.02 -6.60
C TRP A 75 -2.70 19.49 -5.31
N LEU A 76 -1.93 18.79 -4.45
CA LEU A 76 -2.37 18.32 -3.14
C LEU A 76 -2.59 19.48 -2.15
N ASP A 77 -1.90 20.60 -2.35
CA ASP A 77 -1.96 21.77 -1.47
C ASP A 77 -3.14 22.67 -1.84
N LEU A 78 -3.43 22.75 -3.14
CA LEU A 78 -4.61 23.41 -3.66
C LEU A 78 -5.91 22.68 -3.28
N GLN A 79 -5.82 21.36 -3.04
CA GLN A 79 -6.96 20.55 -2.63
C GLN A 79 -6.60 19.66 -1.42
N PRO A 80 -6.51 20.26 -0.21
CA PRO A 80 -6.06 19.56 1.00
C PRO A 80 -7.00 18.41 1.40
N GLY A 81 -8.26 18.44 0.96
CA GLY A 81 -9.21 17.33 1.16
C GLY A 81 -8.74 16.03 0.50
N ILE A 82 -8.20 16.07 -0.72
CA ILE A 82 -7.71 14.87 -1.41
C ILE A 82 -6.41 14.38 -0.78
N GLY A 83 -5.50 15.30 -0.43
CA GLY A 83 -4.26 14.94 0.26
C GLY A 83 -4.54 14.18 1.56
N SER A 84 -5.49 14.68 2.35
CA SER A 84 -5.92 14.03 3.59
C SER A 84 -6.49 12.63 3.35
N ILE A 85 -7.29 12.43 2.30
CA ILE A 85 -7.85 11.10 1.95
C ILE A 85 -6.74 10.12 1.55
N ILE A 86 -5.77 10.56 0.73
CA ILE A 86 -4.64 9.73 0.32
C ILE A 86 -3.79 9.34 1.53
N GLU A 87 -3.50 10.28 2.42
CA GLU A 87 -2.76 10.01 3.65
C GLU A 87 -3.53 9.06 4.57
N MET A 88 -4.82 9.30 4.81
CA MET A 88 -5.69 8.41 5.61
C MET A 88 -5.73 7.00 5.03
N THR A 89 -5.78 6.85 3.70
CA THR A 89 -5.74 5.55 3.04
C THR A 89 -4.40 4.86 3.27
N GLY A 90 -3.29 5.61 3.22
CA GLY A 90 -1.96 5.11 3.58
C GLY A 90 -1.88 4.61 5.03
N PHE A 91 -2.39 5.39 5.98
CA PHE A 91 -2.45 5.00 7.40
C PHE A 91 -3.32 3.78 7.63
N ALA A 92 -4.51 3.72 7.02
CA ALA A 92 -5.41 2.57 7.12
C ALA A 92 -4.73 1.29 6.59
N THR A 93 -4.06 1.39 5.44
CA THR A 93 -3.31 0.28 4.85
C THR A 93 -2.18 -0.19 5.76
N ALA A 94 -1.44 0.75 6.36
CA ALA A 94 -0.36 0.43 7.30
C ALA A 94 -0.89 -0.30 8.55
N ILE A 95 -2.00 0.17 9.13
CA ILE A 95 -2.64 -0.46 10.30
C ILE A 95 -3.08 -1.88 9.97
N VAL A 96 -3.78 -2.08 8.85
CA VAL A 96 -4.20 -3.42 8.40
C VAL A 96 -2.97 -4.32 8.20
N GLY A 97 -1.92 -3.80 7.57
CA GLY A 97 -0.65 -4.52 7.40
C GLY A 97 -0.04 -4.98 8.72
N VAL A 98 0.03 -4.11 9.72
CA VAL A 98 0.55 -4.45 11.07
C VAL A 98 -0.31 -5.52 11.75
N VAL A 99 -1.63 -5.41 11.67
CA VAL A 99 -2.55 -6.41 12.25
C VAL A 99 -2.35 -7.77 11.59
N LEU A 100 -2.24 -7.82 10.26
CA LEU A 100 -2.00 -9.06 9.53
C LEU A 100 -0.65 -9.68 9.90
N ILE A 101 0.40 -8.87 10.01
CA ILE A 101 1.73 -9.31 10.48
C ILE A 101 1.65 -9.94 11.88
N LEU A 102 0.91 -9.33 12.80
CA LEU A 102 0.74 -9.88 14.16
C LEU A 102 -0.04 -11.20 14.15
N LEU A 103 -1.18 -11.24 13.47
CA LEU A 103 -2.02 -12.43 13.39
C LEU A 103 -1.28 -13.61 12.75
N THR A 104 -0.58 -13.37 11.64
CA THR A 104 0.20 -14.40 10.95
C THR A 104 1.36 -14.88 11.80
N SER A 105 2.10 -13.99 12.46
CA SER A 105 3.21 -14.36 13.34
C SER A 105 2.74 -15.23 14.51
N LEU A 106 1.63 -14.85 15.16
CA LEU A 106 1.02 -15.64 16.24
C LEU A 106 0.54 -17.01 15.75
N GLY A 107 -0.07 -17.06 14.56
CA GLY A 107 -0.50 -18.31 13.93
C GLY A 107 0.68 -19.26 13.69
N VAL A 108 1.78 -18.75 13.12
CA VAL A 108 3.02 -19.52 12.90
C VAL A 108 3.59 -20.02 14.22
N ILE A 109 3.69 -19.15 15.22
CA ILE A 109 4.22 -19.52 16.55
C ILE A 109 3.38 -20.64 17.17
N ASN A 110 2.06 -20.52 17.14
CA ASN A 110 1.17 -21.52 17.72
C ASN A 110 1.27 -22.87 16.99
N SER A 111 1.29 -22.84 15.66
CA SER A 111 1.45 -24.05 14.84
C SER A 111 2.80 -24.73 15.09
N MET A 112 3.88 -23.96 15.19
CA MET A 112 5.22 -24.47 15.51
C MET A 112 5.28 -25.09 16.89
N PHE A 113 4.67 -24.44 17.89
CA PHE A 113 4.58 -25.02 19.23
C PHE A 113 3.85 -26.36 19.21
N MET A 114 2.69 -26.44 18.54
CA MET A 114 1.95 -27.69 18.41
C MET A 114 2.82 -28.80 17.80
N SER A 115 3.48 -28.54 16.66
CA SER A 115 4.41 -29.50 16.02
C SER A 115 5.55 -29.93 16.95
N ILE A 116 6.15 -28.98 17.68
CA ILE A 116 7.22 -29.27 18.65
C ILE A 116 6.70 -30.16 19.78
N TYR A 117 5.50 -29.87 20.31
CA TYR A 117 4.90 -30.62 21.42
C TYR A 117 4.64 -32.09 21.03
N GLU A 118 4.17 -32.33 19.81
CA GLU A 118 3.97 -33.68 19.28
C GLU A 118 5.30 -34.44 19.12
N ARG A 119 6.39 -33.74 18.79
CA ARG A 119 7.72 -34.32 18.54
C ARG A 119 8.68 -34.23 19.74
N ILE A 120 8.20 -33.91 20.94
CA ILE A 120 9.07 -33.78 22.14
C ILE A 120 9.87 -35.05 22.41
N TYR A 121 9.22 -36.21 22.30
CA TYR A 121 9.88 -37.50 22.53
C TYR A 121 11.02 -37.73 21.52
N GLU A 122 10.77 -37.47 20.24
CA GLU A 122 11.76 -37.59 19.17
C GLU A 122 12.97 -36.68 19.41
N PHE A 123 12.73 -35.42 19.80
CA PHE A 123 13.81 -34.49 20.15
C PHE A 123 14.59 -34.93 21.39
N GLY A 124 13.92 -35.56 22.37
CA GLY A 124 14.54 -36.17 23.55
C GLY A 124 15.48 -37.32 23.19
N VAL A 125 15.01 -38.25 22.34
CA VAL A 125 15.81 -39.37 21.84
C VAL A 125 16.98 -38.86 20.99
N ALA A 126 16.74 -37.89 20.09
CA ALA A 126 17.78 -37.28 19.26
C ALA A 126 18.91 -36.65 20.09
N LYS A 127 18.58 -35.95 21.18
CA LYS A 127 19.60 -35.43 22.11
C LYS A 127 20.32 -36.54 22.88
N ALA A 128 19.62 -37.61 23.25
CA ALA A 128 20.23 -38.74 23.97
C ALA A 128 21.28 -39.48 23.13
N ILE A 129 21.08 -39.56 21.81
CA ILE A 129 22.06 -40.13 20.86
C ILE A 129 23.18 -39.14 20.45
N GLY A 130 23.20 -37.92 21.01
CA GLY A 130 24.28 -36.95 20.83
C GLY A 130 23.98 -35.76 19.91
N THR A 131 22.72 -35.55 19.48
CA THR A 131 22.37 -34.37 18.68
C THR A 131 22.52 -33.09 19.50
N THR A 132 23.25 -32.12 18.96
CA THR A 132 23.48 -30.84 19.64
C THR A 132 22.21 -29.96 19.64
N PRO A 133 22.01 -29.10 20.65
CA PRO A 133 20.92 -28.12 20.66
C PRO A 133 20.88 -27.23 19.41
N LYS A 134 22.04 -26.92 18.82
CA LYS A 134 22.17 -26.12 17.60
C LYS A 134 21.61 -26.85 16.38
N GLN A 135 21.79 -28.16 16.27
CA GLN A 135 21.23 -28.95 15.17
C GLN A 135 19.69 -29.01 15.24
N ILE A 136 19.12 -29.13 16.44
CA ILE A 136 17.66 -29.09 16.63
C ILE A 136 17.11 -27.69 16.30
N PHE A 137 17.79 -26.63 16.74
CA PHE A 137 17.44 -25.27 16.36
C PHE A 137 17.42 -25.08 14.84
N GLN A 138 18.47 -25.52 14.16
CA GLN A 138 18.57 -25.42 12.70
C GLN A 138 17.48 -26.24 12.00
N LEU A 139 17.19 -27.45 12.48
CA LEU A 139 16.14 -28.30 11.93
C LEU A 139 14.78 -27.60 11.96
N VAL A 140 14.39 -27.06 13.11
CA VAL A 140 13.10 -26.34 13.27
C VAL A 140 13.08 -25.07 12.41
N LEU A 141 14.21 -24.35 12.32
CA LEU A 141 14.30 -23.17 11.46
C LEU A 141 14.17 -23.51 9.98
N PHE A 142 14.75 -24.64 9.54
CA PHE A 142 14.58 -25.13 8.16
C PHE A 142 13.14 -25.56 7.89
N GLU A 143 12.47 -26.23 8.83
CA GLU A 143 11.05 -26.57 8.71
C GLU A 143 10.20 -25.31 8.52
N ALA A 144 10.44 -24.28 9.33
CA ALA A 144 9.78 -22.98 9.19
C ALA A 144 10.08 -22.29 7.85
N LEU A 145 11.34 -22.32 7.39
CA LEU A 145 11.72 -21.74 6.10
C LEU A 145 11.03 -22.45 4.93
N PHE A 146 10.99 -23.78 4.94
CA PHE A 146 10.29 -24.56 3.90
C PHE A 146 8.80 -24.24 3.87
N LEU A 147 8.15 -24.18 5.04
CA LEU A 147 6.75 -23.77 5.14
C LEU A 147 6.52 -22.34 4.62
N ALA A 148 7.43 -21.41 4.94
CA ALA A 148 7.36 -20.03 4.46
C ALA A 148 7.47 -19.93 2.93
N ILE A 149 8.42 -20.67 2.33
CA ILE A 149 8.61 -20.68 0.87
C ILE A 149 7.39 -21.26 0.16
N LEU A 150 6.88 -22.40 0.62
CA LEU A 150 5.68 -23.02 0.03
C LEU A 150 4.45 -22.10 0.14
N SER A 151 4.27 -21.48 1.30
CA SER A 151 3.18 -20.52 1.53
C SER A 151 3.32 -19.28 0.65
N CYS A 152 4.55 -18.77 0.47
CA CYS A 152 4.82 -17.62 -0.40
C CYS A 152 4.55 -17.94 -1.87
N ILE A 153 4.97 -19.11 -2.36
CA ILE A 153 4.69 -19.52 -3.75
C ILE A 153 3.18 -19.58 -3.98
N ALA A 154 2.44 -20.26 -3.10
CA ALA A 154 0.99 -20.34 -3.20
C ALA A 154 0.32 -18.95 -3.09
N GLY A 155 0.76 -18.12 -2.13
CA GLY A 155 0.23 -16.79 -1.91
C GLY A 155 0.48 -15.82 -3.06
N VAL A 156 1.67 -15.86 -3.68
CA VAL A 156 2.00 -15.06 -4.86
C VAL A 156 1.13 -15.45 -6.05
N ILE A 157 0.93 -16.75 -6.29
CA ILE A 157 0.07 -17.23 -7.37
C ILE A 157 -1.37 -16.75 -7.17
N ILE A 158 -1.93 -16.96 -5.97
CA ILE A 158 -3.31 -16.54 -5.65
C ILE A 158 -3.43 -15.01 -5.72
N GLY A 159 -2.48 -14.28 -5.17
CA GLY A 159 -2.46 -12.81 -5.16
C GLY A 159 -2.36 -12.23 -6.57
N TYR A 160 -1.53 -12.82 -7.43
CA TYR A 160 -1.41 -12.43 -8.84
C TYR A 160 -2.73 -12.67 -9.58
N LEU A 161 -3.30 -13.87 -9.48
CA LEU A 161 -4.57 -14.20 -10.13
C LEU A 161 -5.71 -13.30 -9.67
N ALA A 162 -5.80 -13.01 -8.37
CA ALA A 162 -6.79 -12.09 -7.84
C ALA A 162 -6.58 -10.68 -8.39
N THR A 163 -5.35 -10.18 -8.37
CA THR A 163 -5.04 -8.82 -8.82
C THR A 163 -5.26 -8.66 -10.32
N ASP A 164 -4.92 -9.67 -11.12
CA ASP A 164 -5.18 -9.70 -12.57
C ASP A 164 -6.69 -9.70 -12.87
N TYR A 165 -7.46 -10.51 -12.14
CA TYR A 165 -8.92 -10.53 -12.23
C TYR A 165 -9.54 -9.16 -11.91
N PHE A 166 -9.09 -8.52 -10.82
CA PHE A 166 -9.56 -7.18 -10.45
C PHE A 166 -8.98 -6.06 -11.33
N SER A 167 -7.88 -6.31 -12.05
CA SER A 167 -7.33 -5.33 -12.99
C SER A 167 -8.19 -5.26 -14.25
N THR A 168 -8.71 -6.40 -14.70
CA THR A 168 -9.56 -6.50 -15.89
C THR A 168 -11.03 -6.19 -15.61
N SER A 169 -11.57 -6.71 -14.51
CA SER A 169 -12.98 -6.50 -14.14
C SER A 169 -13.20 -5.19 -13.40
N GLY A 170 -12.17 -4.69 -12.72
CA GLY A 170 -12.24 -3.55 -11.82
C GLY A 170 -13.11 -3.82 -10.57
N ILE A 171 -12.88 -3.07 -9.49
CA ILE A 171 -13.72 -3.14 -8.29
C ILE A 171 -14.88 -2.14 -8.45
N PRO A 172 -16.14 -2.61 -8.50
CA PRO A 172 -17.28 -1.73 -8.67
C PRO A 172 -17.49 -0.92 -7.39
N MET A 173 -17.23 0.38 -7.47
CA MET A 173 -17.38 1.30 -6.33
C MET A 173 -18.70 2.07 -6.34
N GLY A 174 -19.45 1.98 -7.44
CA GLY A 174 -20.59 2.86 -7.71
C GLY A 174 -20.11 4.27 -8.04
N ARG A 175 -21.06 5.19 -8.25
CA ARG A 175 -20.77 6.61 -8.43
C ARG A 175 -20.68 7.26 -7.05
N MET A 176 -19.50 7.73 -6.67
CA MET A 176 -19.27 8.46 -5.42
C MET A 176 -18.68 9.83 -5.74
N GLU A 177 -19.29 10.89 -5.23
CA GLU A 177 -18.79 12.25 -5.38
C GLU A 177 -18.23 12.74 -4.03
N MET A 178 -16.97 13.16 -4.03
CA MET A 178 -16.31 13.67 -2.83
C MET A 178 -15.34 14.79 -3.21
N SER A 179 -15.50 15.96 -2.59
CA SER A 179 -14.60 17.12 -2.77
C SER A 179 -14.48 17.59 -4.24
N GLY A 180 -15.58 17.61 -4.98
CA GLY A 180 -15.63 18.04 -6.39
C GLY A 180 -15.03 17.03 -7.38
N ILE A 181 -14.72 15.81 -6.94
CA ILE A 181 -14.27 14.70 -7.79
C ILE A 181 -15.31 13.60 -7.77
N VAL A 182 -15.69 13.14 -8.97
CA VAL A 182 -16.46 11.91 -9.12
C VAL A 182 -15.49 10.74 -9.23
N PHE A 183 -15.62 9.81 -8.30
CA PHE A 183 -15.17 8.45 -8.48
C PHE A 183 -16.25 7.72 -9.28
N ASP A 184 -16.11 7.72 -10.61
CA ASP A 184 -17.00 6.99 -11.51
C ASP A 184 -16.27 5.78 -12.09
N GLY A 185 -17.02 4.67 -12.21
CA GLY A 185 -16.52 3.41 -12.74
C GLY A 185 -15.77 2.54 -11.73
N ASN A 186 -15.03 1.57 -12.28
CA ASN A 186 -14.39 0.55 -11.47
C ASN A 186 -12.94 0.94 -11.16
N MET A 187 -12.55 0.86 -9.87
CA MET A 187 -11.15 1.02 -9.49
C MET A 187 -10.35 -0.17 -9.99
N SER A 188 -9.41 0.09 -10.89
CA SER A 188 -8.52 -0.94 -11.43
C SER A 188 -7.29 -1.05 -10.55
N THR A 189 -6.94 -2.28 -10.18
CA THR A 189 -5.68 -2.57 -9.50
C THR A 189 -4.51 -2.39 -10.45
N LYS A 190 -3.44 -1.75 -9.98
CA LYS A 190 -2.17 -1.68 -10.71
C LYS A 190 -1.26 -2.81 -10.24
N VAL A 191 -0.89 -3.67 -11.19
CA VAL A 191 0.07 -4.75 -10.96
C VAL A 191 1.48 -4.17 -11.06
N GLU A 192 2.16 -4.02 -9.93
CA GLU A 192 3.55 -3.58 -9.92
C GLU A 192 4.47 -4.74 -9.53
N ALA A 193 5.42 -5.08 -10.41
CA ALA A 193 6.30 -6.24 -10.24
C ALA A 193 7.09 -6.24 -8.92
N TYR A 194 7.43 -5.06 -8.39
CA TYR A 194 8.17 -4.95 -7.14
C TYR A 194 7.38 -5.53 -5.95
N GLN A 195 6.03 -5.49 -5.99
CA GLN A 195 5.17 -5.97 -4.91
C GLN A 195 5.28 -7.49 -4.75
N PHE A 196 5.42 -8.21 -5.86
CA PHE A 196 5.55 -9.67 -5.89
C PHE A 196 6.94 -10.16 -5.48
N ILE A 197 7.91 -9.26 -5.27
CA ILE A 197 9.25 -9.60 -4.79
C ILE A 197 9.41 -9.14 -3.34
N LEU A 198 9.07 -7.89 -3.04
CA LEU A 198 9.28 -7.31 -1.71
C LEU A 198 8.35 -7.92 -0.66
N PHE A 199 7.05 -8.08 -0.94
CA PHE A 199 6.13 -8.61 0.06
C PHE A 199 6.43 -10.07 0.44
N PRO A 200 6.67 -11.00 -0.50
CA PRO A 200 7.08 -12.36 -0.14
C PRO A 200 8.40 -12.41 0.62
N PHE A 201 9.35 -11.52 0.29
CA PHE A 201 10.60 -11.40 1.03
C PHE A 201 10.35 -10.95 2.49
N TYR A 202 9.52 -9.93 2.71
CA TYR A 202 9.15 -9.48 4.06
C TYR A 202 8.41 -10.56 4.84
N VAL A 203 7.44 -11.24 4.23
CA VAL A 203 6.67 -12.32 4.89
C VAL A 203 7.58 -13.49 5.25
N THR A 204 8.45 -13.94 4.34
CA THR A 204 9.39 -15.02 4.62
C THR A 204 10.33 -14.66 5.77
N THR A 205 10.87 -13.44 5.75
CA THR A 205 11.76 -12.95 6.80
C THR A 205 11.03 -12.92 8.15
N LEU A 206 9.80 -12.41 8.18
CA LEU A 206 8.96 -12.37 9.37
C LEU A 206 8.65 -13.78 9.90
N THR A 207 8.29 -14.73 9.04
CA THR A 207 8.01 -16.11 9.44
C THR A 207 9.22 -16.77 10.08
N VAL A 208 10.41 -16.59 9.48
CA VAL A 208 11.66 -17.11 10.04
C VAL A 208 11.97 -16.46 11.39
N LEU A 209 11.79 -15.14 11.52
CA LEU A 209 11.96 -14.42 12.78
C LEU A 209 10.99 -14.91 13.87
N ALA A 210 9.72 -15.10 13.53
CA ALA A 210 8.71 -15.63 14.44
C ALA A 210 9.05 -17.06 14.89
N ALA A 211 9.62 -17.88 14.00
CA ALA A 211 10.04 -19.24 14.30
C ALA A 211 11.30 -19.34 15.19
N VAL A 212 12.09 -18.27 15.33
CA VAL A 212 13.26 -18.26 16.22
C VAL A 212 12.85 -18.59 17.66
N TYR A 213 11.74 -18.03 18.15
CA TYR A 213 11.30 -18.25 19.53
C TYR A 213 10.96 -19.73 19.79
N PRO A 214 10.04 -20.39 19.04
CA PRO A 214 9.81 -21.83 19.13
C PRO A 214 11.07 -22.69 18.92
N ALA A 215 11.93 -22.33 17.96
CA ALA A 215 13.16 -23.08 17.69
C ALA A 215 14.13 -23.06 18.90
N THR A 216 14.28 -21.91 19.56
CA THR A 216 15.09 -21.84 20.80
C THR A 216 14.47 -22.63 21.95
N PHE A 217 13.14 -22.69 22.02
CA PHE A 217 12.43 -23.51 22.99
C PHE A 217 12.72 -25.01 22.75
N ALA A 218 12.58 -25.51 21.51
CA ALA A 218 12.90 -26.89 21.15
C ALA A 218 14.36 -27.28 21.46
N ALA A 219 15.29 -26.39 21.14
CA ALA A 219 16.71 -26.57 21.43
C ALA A 219 17.03 -26.71 22.93
N LYS A 220 16.19 -26.16 23.82
CA LYS A 220 16.38 -26.20 25.28
C LYS A 220 15.65 -27.34 26.01
N ILE A 221 14.87 -28.17 25.30
CA ILE A 221 14.17 -29.32 25.90
C ILE A 221 15.16 -30.29 26.58
N ILE A 222 14.92 -30.66 27.83
CA ILE A 222 15.78 -31.57 28.60
C ILE A 222 15.44 -33.03 28.25
N PRO A 223 16.42 -33.87 27.85
CA PRO A 223 16.16 -35.25 27.41
C PRO A 223 15.45 -36.11 28.45
N THR A 224 15.82 -35.98 29.73
CA THR A 224 15.25 -36.77 30.83
C THR A 224 13.76 -36.48 31.05
N GLN A 225 13.37 -35.20 30.95
CA GLN A 225 11.96 -34.78 31.06
C GLN A 225 11.14 -35.19 29.83
N ALA A 226 11.75 -35.13 28.64
CA ALA A 226 11.10 -35.54 27.40
C ALA A 226 10.74 -37.04 27.40
N LEU A 227 11.64 -37.89 27.90
CA LEU A 227 11.43 -39.34 27.97
C LEU A 227 10.41 -39.75 29.03
N GLN A 228 10.30 -39.01 30.14
CA GLN A 228 9.30 -39.28 31.18
C GLN A 228 7.86 -38.94 30.76
N ARG A 229 7.66 -38.00 29.83
CA ARG A 229 6.32 -37.60 29.35
C ARG A 229 5.67 -38.61 28.39
N ALA A 230 6.43 -39.59 27.90
CA ALA A 230 5.95 -40.62 26.98
C ALA A 230 5.52 -41.92 27.67
N LEU A 231 5.68 -42.02 29.00
CA LEU A 231 5.21 -43.10 29.86
C LEU A 231 3.94 -42.67 30.60
#